data_AF-A0A6I9Z170-F1
#
_entry.id   AF-A0A6I9Z170-F1
#
_cell.length_a   1.000
_cell.length_b   1.000
_cell.length_c   1.000
_cell.angle_alpha   90.00
_cell.angle_beta   90.00
_cell.angle_gamma   90.00
#
_symmetry.space_group_name_H-M   'P 1'
#
loop_
_entity.id
_entity.type
_entity.pdbx_description
1 polymer ?
#
loop_
_entity_poly.entity_id
_entity_poly.type
_entity_poly.pdbx_seq_one_letter_code
_entity_poly.pdbx_strand_id
1 'polypeptide(L)'
;MARVEKFAFHIPTLEEVADVLQNGLQENFADVQVSVVDCPDMTKEPFCFPVKGICGKPRIADVGGVPYLLPLVQKDKVYDLNIIAKEIQLPGAFFLGAGAVSSRVVGSNAEFIPIVQAEKGEKAAINGSYLAKINPEDGSCLLQKYSSLHDDCEFGLLANLYASEGLPGKVVEVRVKKRTGEQNFISCIRKALDKHYGDKTMGMGGTFIIQKGNAKLHIMPSEFSACPLETDEKVNDWLKFFEMAAPLICQPVIVSQDPTCKTCLKVTF
;
A
#
# COMPACT_ATOMS: atom_id res chain seq x y z
N MET A 1 13.68 4.59 -20.24
CA MET A 1 13.81 4.87 -18.80
C MET A 1 12.61 5.71 -18.39
N ALA A 2 11.86 5.27 -17.39
CA ALA A 2 10.78 6.09 -16.85
C ALA A 2 11.39 7.35 -16.22
N ARG A 3 10.69 8.49 -16.32
CA ARG A 3 11.10 9.71 -15.63
C ARG A 3 10.81 9.52 -14.14
N VAL A 4 11.86 9.35 -13.35
CA VAL A 4 11.79 9.29 -11.88
C VAL A 4 11.84 10.71 -11.34
N GLU A 5 10.77 11.13 -10.67
CA GLU A 5 10.76 12.40 -9.94
C GLU A 5 11.00 12.16 -8.46
N LYS A 6 11.84 13.00 -7.86
CA LYS A 6 12.21 12.90 -6.46
C LYS A 6 11.63 14.07 -5.69
N PHE A 7 10.99 13.78 -4.58
CA PHE A 7 10.54 14.78 -3.63
C PHE A 7 11.02 14.39 -2.22
N ALA A 8 11.42 15.37 -1.43
CA ALA A 8 11.88 15.16 -0.06
C ALA A 8 10.73 15.49 0.90
N PHE A 9 10.31 14.51 1.69
CA PHE A 9 9.31 14.74 2.72
C PHE A 9 9.89 15.53 3.91
N HIS A 10 8.98 16.16 4.65
CA HIS A 10 9.27 16.55 6.01
C HIS A 10 9.42 15.29 6.90
N ILE A 11 10.42 15.28 7.78
CA ILE A 11 10.75 14.12 8.63
C ILE A 11 10.87 14.61 10.10
N PRO A 12 9.74 14.75 10.81
CA PRO A 12 9.68 14.98 12.26
C PRO A 12 10.14 13.74 13.05
N THR A 13 10.28 13.92 14.36
CA THR A 13 10.61 12.80 15.27
C THR A 13 9.45 11.81 15.39
N LEU A 14 9.72 10.55 15.74
CA LEU A 14 8.66 9.56 15.92
C LEU A 14 7.72 9.93 17.08
N GLU A 15 8.28 10.55 18.12
CA GLU A 15 7.55 11.04 19.29
C GLU A 15 6.57 12.15 18.91
N GLU A 16 7.02 13.12 18.11
CA GLU A 16 6.16 14.19 17.59
C GLU A 16 5.03 13.62 16.72
N VAL A 17 5.34 12.67 15.82
CA VAL A 17 4.32 11.99 15.01
C VAL A 17 3.32 11.24 15.89
N ALA A 18 3.79 10.55 16.93
CA ALA A 18 2.92 9.83 17.86
C ALA A 18 1.94 10.79 18.56
N ASP A 19 2.41 11.94 19.05
CA ASP A 19 1.56 12.95 19.70
C ASP A 19 0.53 13.55 18.74
N VAL A 20 0.93 13.86 17.50
CA VAL A 20 0.03 14.38 16.46
C VAL A 20 -1.08 13.38 16.15
N LEU A 21 -0.72 12.09 15.96
CA LEU A 21 -1.69 11.05 15.67
C LEU A 21 -2.59 10.73 16.87
N GLN A 22 -2.05 10.73 18.09
CA GLN A 22 -2.83 10.54 19.32
C GLN A 22 -3.98 11.55 19.38
N ASN A 23 -3.66 12.83 19.21
CA ASN A 23 -4.66 13.91 19.26
C ASN A 23 -5.65 13.83 18.09
N GLY A 24 -5.16 13.63 16.86
CA GLY A 24 -6.02 13.60 15.68
C GLY A 24 -6.97 12.41 15.62
N LEU A 25 -6.55 11.23 16.08
CA LEU A 25 -7.38 10.02 16.07
C LEU A 25 -8.50 10.06 17.13
N GLN A 26 -8.30 10.77 18.25
CA GLN A 26 -9.32 10.93 19.30
C GLN A 26 -10.57 11.67 18.82
N GLU A 27 -10.48 12.43 17.73
CA GLU A 27 -11.65 13.07 17.10
C GLU A 27 -12.62 12.03 16.49
N ASN A 28 -12.16 10.81 16.18
CA ASN A 28 -12.95 9.81 15.43
C ASN A 28 -12.99 8.41 16.06
N PHE A 29 -12.27 8.16 17.16
CA PHE A 29 -12.22 6.88 17.86
C PHE A 29 -12.33 7.09 19.37
N ALA A 30 -13.11 6.24 20.04
CA ALA A 30 -13.33 6.36 21.48
C ALA A 30 -12.08 5.97 22.30
N ASP A 31 -11.38 4.92 21.89
CA ASP A 31 -10.15 4.47 22.54
C ASP A 31 -9.00 4.63 21.57
N VAL A 32 -8.00 5.44 21.93
CA VAL A 32 -6.82 5.72 21.12
C VAL A 32 -5.58 5.66 21.99
N GLN A 33 -4.60 4.88 21.54
CA GLN A 33 -3.26 4.84 22.10
C GLN A 33 -2.25 4.84 20.95
N VAL A 34 -1.35 5.82 20.95
CA VAL A 34 -0.25 5.95 20.01
C VAL A 34 1.04 6.08 20.78
N SER A 35 2.05 5.30 20.42
CA SER A 35 3.35 5.31 21.10
C SER A 35 4.49 4.85 20.21
N VAL A 36 5.69 5.32 20.49
CA VAL A 36 6.91 4.83 19.86
C VAL A 36 7.37 3.55 20.56
N VAL A 37 7.50 2.45 19.81
CA VAL A 37 7.86 1.12 20.32
C VAL A 37 8.95 0.49 19.47
N ASP A 38 9.59 -0.57 19.99
CA ASP A 38 10.37 -1.45 19.12
C ASP A 38 9.44 -2.19 18.17
N CYS A 39 9.80 -2.18 16.89
CA CYS A 39 9.10 -2.91 15.85
C CYS A 39 9.03 -4.40 16.23
N PRO A 40 7.83 -5.00 16.29
CA PRO A 40 7.73 -6.44 16.55
C PRO A 40 8.40 -7.22 15.42
N ASP A 41 8.82 -8.46 15.71
CA ASP A 41 9.40 -9.33 14.68
C ASP A 41 8.37 -9.66 13.61
N MET A 42 8.48 -8.98 12.47
CA MET A 42 7.54 -9.09 11.35
C MET A 42 7.59 -10.45 10.64
N THR A 43 8.58 -11.30 10.96
CA THR A 43 8.61 -12.69 10.47
C THR A 43 7.63 -13.61 11.19
N LYS A 44 7.04 -13.14 12.30
CA LYS A 44 6.08 -13.90 13.11
C LYS A 44 4.65 -13.62 12.71
N GLU A 45 3.75 -14.47 13.19
CA GLU A 45 2.31 -14.21 13.08
C GLU A 45 1.94 -12.87 13.74
N PRO A 46 0.97 -12.15 13.16
CA PRO A 46 0.17 -12.54 11.99
C PRO A 46 0.79 -12.14 10.64
N PHE A 47 1.92 -11.41 10.61
CA PHE A 47 2.46 -10.80 9.40
C PHE A 47 3.20 -11.80 8.49
N CYS A 48 4.07 -12.63 9.06
CA CYS A 48 4.86 -13.62 8.33
C CYS A 48 5.62 -13.04 7.12
N PHE A 49 6.14 -11.81 7.25
CA PHE A 49 6.92 -11.13 6.22
C PHE A 49 8.32 -11.75 6.07
N PRO A 50 8.99 -11.57 4.91
CA PRO A 50 10.34 -12.09 4.67
C PRO A 50 11.45 -11.32 5.43
N VAL A 51 11.09 -10.33 6.24
CA VAL A 51 12.00 -9.44 6.98
C VAL A 51 11.56 -9.25 8.42
N LYS A 52 12.48 -8.83 9.29
CA LYS A 52 12.22 -8.70 10.74
C LYS A 52 11.52 -7.40 11.13
N GLY A 53 11.55 -6.38 10.28
CA GLY A 53 10.92 -5.10 10.58
C GLY A 53 10.66 -4.30 9.32
N ILE A 54 10.27 -3.04 9.51
CA ILE A 54 9.96 -2.09 8.44
C ILE A 54 10.90 -0.90 8.43
N CYS A 55 11.95 -0.88 9.25
CA CYS A 55 12.83 0.28 9.40
C CYS A 55 14.00 0.27 8.39
N GLY A 56 14.74 1.39 8.36
CA GLY A 56 15.92 1.59 7.52
C GLY A 56 15.60 2.28 6.20
N LYS A 57 16.11 3.50 6.03
CA LYS A 57 15.97 4.35 4.83
C LYS A 57 14.57 4.31 4.16
N PRO A 58 13.49 4.55 4.92
CA PRO A 58 12.14 4.48 4.39
C PRO A 58 11.94 5.45 3.22
N ARG A 59 11.10 5.09 2.27
CA ARG A 59 10.64 5.94 1.16
C ARG A 59 9.32 5.44 0.62
N ILE A 60 8.58 6.30 -0.07
CA ILE A 60 7.39 5.93 -0.82
C ILE A 60 7.72 5.89 -2.31
N ALA A 61 7.17 4.92 -3.04
CA ALA A 61 7.18 4.92 -4.49
C ALA A 61 5.73 4.85 -4.99
N ASP A 62 5.32 5.86 -5.76
CA ASP A 62 4.03 5.91 -6.47
C ASP A 62 4.33 5.69 -7.95
N VAL A 63 4.07 4.47 -8.41
CA VAL A 63 4.42 4.00 -9.75
C VAL A 63 3.17 3.97 -10.62
N GLY A 64 3.23 4.61 -11.79
CA GLY A 64 2.12 4.64 -12.73
C GLY A 64 0.93 5.45 -12.21
N GLY A 65 -0.27 4.89 -12.27
CA GLY A 65 -1.45 5.51 -11.66
C GLY A 65 -2.77 5.08 -12.28
N VAL A 66 -3.87 5.51 -11.65
CA VAL A 66 -5.24 5.27 -12.13
C VAL A 66 -5.44 5.69 -13.60
N PRO A 67 -4.79 6.74 -14.15
CA PRO A 67 -4.89 7.07 -15.58
C PRO A 67 -4.37 5.99 -16.55
N TYR A 68 -3.63 4.98 -16.07
CA TYR A 68 -3.26 3.81 -16.87
C TYR A 68 -4.31 2.69 -16.82
N LEU A 69 -5.21 2.73 -15.83
CA LEU A 69 -6.38 1.86 -15.76
C LEU A 69 -7.60 2.48 -16.46
N LEU A 70 -7.79 3.79 -16.29
CA LEU A 70 -8.99 4.53 -16.68
C LEU A 70 -8.66 5.69 -17.65
N PRO A 71 -9.59 6.05 -18.56
CA PRO A 71 -10.92 5.46 -18.73
C PRO A 71 -10.91 4.12 -19.48
N LEU A 72 -9.81 3.81 -20.19
CA LEU A 72 -9.54 2.52 -20.80
C LEU A 72 -8.12 2.08 -20.41
N VAL A 73 -7.98 0.77 -20.18
CA VAL A 73 -6.74 0.19 -19.68
C VAL A 73 -5.60 0.26 -20.70
N GLN A 74 -4.40 0.61 -20.22
CA GLN A 74 -3.14 0.59 -20.96
C GLN A 74 -2.31 -0.63 -20.50
N LYS A 75 -2.64 -1.82 -21.04
CA LYS A 75 -2.05 -3.10 -20.60
C LYS A 75 -0.53 -3.21 -20.83
N ASP A 76 0.05 -2.33 -21.65
CA ASP A 76 1.50 -2.23 -21.87
C ASP A 76 2.26 -1.63 -20.68
N LYS A 77 1.57 -1.02 -19.72
CA LYS A 77 2.16 -0.45 -18.50
C LYS A 77 2.44 -1.54 -17.48
N VAL A 78 3.61 -2.15 -17.62
CA VAL A 78 4.11 -3.22 -16.74
C VAL A 78 5.42 -2.77 -16.09
N TYR A 79 5.59 -3.11 -14.82
CA TYR A 79 6.72 -2.71 -13.98
C TYR A 79 7.23 -3.92 -13.19
N ASP A 80 8.47 -3.86 -12.70
CA ASP A 80 9.09 -4.92 -11.88
C ASP A 80 9.68 -4.32 -10.61
N LEU A 81 9.35 -4.89 -9.45
CA LEU A 81 9.78 -4.36 -8.14
C LEU A 81 11.30 -4.38 -7.92
N ASN A 82 12.05 -5.29 -8.56
CA ASN A 82 13.51 -5.29 -8.51
C ASN A 82 14.09 -4.10 -9.31
N ILE A 83 13.46 -3.75 -10.43
CA ILE A 83 13.82 -2.54 -11.19
C ILE A 83 13.47 -1.30 -10.35
N ILE A 84 12.26 -1.24 -9.78
CA ILE A 84 11.84 -0.14 -8.92
C ILE A 84 12.80 0.05 -7.74
N ALA A 85 13.25 -1.04 -7.09
CA ALA A 85 14.24 -0.96 -6.00
C ALA A 85 15.54 -0.24 -6.42
N LYS A 86 16.00 -0.45 -7.66
CA LYS A 86 17.17 0.22 -8.22
C LYS A 86 16.87 1.69 -8.52
N GLU A 87 15.74 1.98 -9.17
CA GLU A 87 15.31 3.34 -9.54
C GLU A 87 15.09 4.24 -8.32
N ILE A 88 14.53 3.68 -7.24
CA ILE A 88 14.35 4.41 -5.99
C ILE A 88 15.65 4.54 -5.20
N GLN A 89 16.78 4.00 -5.67
CA GLN A 89 18.07 3.99 -4.98
C GLN A 89 18.05 3.23 -3.65
N LEU A 90 17.34 2.10 -3.61
CA LEU A 90 17.31 1.17 -2.49
C LEU A 90 17.37 -0.29 -2.99
N PRO A 91 18.48 -0.75 -3.61
CA PRO A 91 18.61 -2.15 -4.01
C PRO A 91 18.45 -3.10 -2.81
N GLY A 92 17.63 -4.13 -2.97
CA GLY A 92 17.19 -4.97 -1.85
C GLY A 92 16.19 -4.30 -0.93
N ALA A 93 15.36 -3.38 -1.44
CA ALA A 93 14.24 -2.85 -0.68
C ALA A 93 13.26 -3.95 -0.29
N PHE A 94 12.70 -3.83 0.90
CA PHE A 94 11.48 -4.49 1.30
C PHE A 94 10.30 -3.60 0.96
N PHE A 95 9.33 -4.12 0.22
CA PHE A 95 8.13 -3.43 -0.24
C PHE A 95 6.87 -3.94 0.45
N LEU A 96 6.03 -2.99 0.85
CA LEU A 96 4.62 -3.15 1.24
C LEU A 96 3.77 -2.16 0.44
N GLY A 97 2.47 -2.42 0.28
CA GLY A 97 1.56 -1.43 -0.29
C GLY A 97 0.34 -2.01 -1.00
N ALA A 98 -0.04 -1.39 -2.10
CA ALA A 98 -1.18 -1.79 -2.92
C ALA A 98 -0.93 -1.49 -4.39
N GLY A 99 -1.46 -2.32 -5.28
CA GLY A 99 -1.39 -2.10 -6.73
C GLY A 99 -2.28 -3.04 -7.51
N ALA A 100 -2.12 -3.06 -8.83
CA ALA A 100 -2.74 -4.06 -9.69
C ALA A 100 -1.70 -5.11 -10.14
N VAL A 101 -2.11 -6.37 -10.30
CA VAL A 101 -1.19 -7.39 -10.82
C VAL A 101 -0.82 -7.12 -12.27
N SER A 102 0.30 -7.68 -12.73
CA SER A 102 0.58 -7.76 -14.16
C SER A 102 -0.40 -8.74 -14.80
N SER A 103 -1.42 -8.23 -15.50
CA SER A 103 -2.39 -9.08 -16.20
C SER A 103 -1.75 -9.92 -17.31
N ARG A 104 -0.54 -9.54 -17.76
CA ARG A 104 0.27 -10.33 -18.68
C ARG A 104 0.77 -11.63 -18.04
N VAL A 105 1.14 -11.58 -16.76
CA VAL A 105 1.62 -12.75 -15.99
C VAL A 105 0.46 -13.57 -15.45
N VAL A 106 -0.50 -12.89 -14.82
CA VAL A 106 -1.63 -13.55 -14.14
C VAL A 106 -2.70 -14.04 -15.13
N GLY A 107 -2.74 -13.45 -16.33
CA GLY A 107 -3.75 -13.76 -17.37
C GLY A 107 -5.10 -13.08 -17.14
N SER A 108 -5.29 -12.39 -16.01
CA SER A 108 -6.48 -11.61 -15.68
C SER A 108 -6.10 -10.37 -14.88
N ASN A 109 -7.05 -9.45 -14.73
CA ASN A 109 -6.95 -8.39 -13.74
C ASN A 109 -7.15 -8.95 -12.32
N ALA A 110 -6.49 -8.35 -11.33
CA ALA A 110 -6.61 -8.67 -9.91
C ALA A 110 -5.96 -7.58 -9.06
N GLU A 111 -6.38 -7.49 -7.79
CA GLU A 111 -5.71 -6.66 -6.80
C GLU A 111 -4.38 -7.29 -6.39
N PHE A 112 -3.34 -6.47 -6.22
CA PHE A 112 -2.02 -6.88 -5.78
C PHE A 112 -1.69 -6.32 -4.40
N ILE A 113 -1.25 -7.20 -3.50
CA ILE A 113 -0.85 -6.89 -2.13
C ILE A 113 0.65 -7.21 -1.99
N PRO A 114 1.54 -6.28 -2.36
CA PRO A 114 2.98 -6.53 -2.42
C PRO A 114 3.58 -6.80 -1.03
N ILE A 115 4.32 -7.90 -0.92
CA ILE A 115 5.19 -8.22 0.22
C ILE A 115 6.48 -8.75 -0.36
N VAL A 116 7.38 -7.88 -0.78
CA VAL A 116 8.54 -8.27 -1.60
C VAL A 116 9.84 -7.79 -0.98
N GLN A 117 10.74 -8.71 -0.68
CA GLN A 117 12.15 -8.40 -0.48
C GLN A 117 12.83 -8.48 -1.83
N ALA A 118 13.16 -7.34 -2.43
CA ALA A 118 13.80 -7.27 -3.74
C ALA A 118 15.21 -7.89 -3.72
N GLU A 119 15.71 -8.23 -4.91
CA GLU A 119 17.06 -8.79 -5.09
C GLU A 119 18.16 -7.84 -4.59
N LYS A 120 19.25 -8.42 -4.08
CA LYS A 120 20.43 -7.66 -3.64
C LYS A 120 21.72 -8.45 -3.84
N GLY A 121 22.52 -8.04 -4.82
CA GLY A 121 23.72 -8.76 -5.20
C GLY A 121 23.34 -10.17 -5.65
N GLU A 122 23.91 -11.19 -5.01
CA GLU A 122 23.61 -12.60 -5.29
C GLU A 122 22.34 -13.13 -4.59
N LYS A 123 21.72 -12.34 -3.69
CA LYS A 123 20.49 -12.74 -3.01
C LYS A 123 19.30 -12.52 -3.94
N ALA A 124 18.65 -13.61 -4.33
CA ALA A 124 17.40 -13.59 -5.09
C ALA A 124 16.28 -12.88 -4.30
N ALA A 125 15.31 -12.33 -5.05
CA ALA A 125 14.13 -11.74 -4.46
C ALA A 125 13.27 -12.79 -3.72
N ILE A 126 12.60 -12.37 -2.65
CA ILE A 126 11.60 -13.18 -1.96
C ILE A 126 10.26 -12.47 -2.11
N ASN A 127 9.39 -13.03 -2.95
CA ASN A 127 8.05 -12.53 -3.19
C ASN A 127 7.05 -13.26 -2.27
N GLY A 128 6.64 -12.62 -1.17
CA GLY A 128 5.62 -13.09 -0.25
C GLY A 128 4.23 -12.51 -0.53
N SER A 129 4.03 -11.87 -1.68
CA SER A 129 2.83 -11.10 -2.00
C SER A 129 1.58 -11.96 -2.10
N TYR A 130 0.42 -11.30 -2.07
CA TYR A 130 -0.87 -11.90 -2.36
C TYR A 130 -1.53 -11.21 -3.55
N LEU A 131 -2.42 -11.94 -4.21
CA LEU A 131 -3.36 -11.37 -5.16
C LEU A 131 -4.78 -11.73 -4.75
N ALA A 132 -5.72 -10.81 -4.97
CA ALA A 132 -7.15 -11.04 -4.74
C ALA A 132 -7.93 -10.89 -6.04
N LYS A 133 -8.74 -11.88 -6.37
CA LYS A 133 -9.60 -11.90 -7.56
C LYS A 133 -11.01 -12.35 -7.21
N ILE A 134 -11.96 -12.09 -8.11
CA ILE A 134 -13.33 -12.59 -7.98
C ILE A 134 -13.36 -14.04 -8.45
N ASN A 135 -13.86 -14.95 -7.60
CA ASN A 135 -14.09 -16.34 -7.99
C ASN A 135 -15.21 -16.38 -9.05
N PRO A 136 -14.95 -16.92 -10.26
CA PRO A 136 -15.96 -16.98 -11.31
C PRO A 136 -17.15 -17.91 -10.96
N GLU A 137 -16.99 -18.85 -10.03
CA GLU A 137 -18.04 -19.82 -9.68
C GLU A 137 -19.13 -19.21 -8.80
N ASP A 138 -18.75 -18.45 -7.78
CA ASP A 138 -19.68 -17.95 -6.75
C ASP A 138 -19.59 -16.43 -6.51
N GLY A 139 -18.68 -15.73 -7.20
CA GLY A 139 -18.48 -14.29 -7.05
C GLY A 139 -17.78 -13.89 -5.74
N SER A 140 -17.25 -14.83 -4.96
CA SER A 140 -16.52 -14.57 -3.71
C SER A 140 -15.12 -14.01 -3.95
N CYS A 141 -14.48 -13.51 -2.88
CA CYS A 141 -13.06 -13.12 -2.91
C CYS A 141 -12.18 -14.37 -2.84
N LEU A 142 -11.35 -14.58 -3.86
CA LEU A 142 -10.32 -15.60 -3.89
C LEU A 142 -8.96 -14.94 -3.66
N LEU A 143 -8.42 -15.06 -2.45
CA LEU A 143 -7.09 -14.60 -2.07
C LEU A 143 -6.07 -15.72 -2.28
N GLN A 144 -5.00 -15.46 -3.01
CA GLN A 144 -3.96 -16.45 -3.33
C GLN A 144 -2.58 -15.89 -3.06
N LYS A 145 -1.67 -16.75 -2.58
CA LYS A 145 -0.27 -16.39 -2.42
C LYS A 145 0.39 -16.33 -3.80
N TYR A 146 0.94 -15.18 -4.16
CA TYR A 146 1.50 -14.94 -5.49
C TYR A 146 2.58 -15.97 -5.85
N SER A 147 3.49 -16.24 -4.92
CA SER A 147 4.59 -17.21 -5.10
C SER A 147 4.17 -18.67 -5.26
N SER A 148 2.89 -18.99 -5.06
CA SER A 148 2.36 -20.34 -5.34
C SER A 148 1.97 -20.53 -6.81
N LEU A 149 1.91 -19.43 -7.57
CA LEU A 149 1.44 -19.38 -8.95
C LEU A 149 2.50 -18.82 -9.91
N HIS A 150 3.33 -17.90 -9.44
CA HIS A 150 4.27 -17.12 -10.25
C HIS A 150 5.59 -16.91 -9.49
N ASP A 151 6.69 -16.71 -10.21
CA ASP A 151 8.05 -16.57 -9.67
C ASP A 151 8.71 -15.21 -9.95
N ASP A 152 8.03 -14.31 -10.65
CA ASP A 152 8.50 -12.96 -10.95
C ASP A 152 8.11 -11.92 -9.86
N CYS A 153 8.40 -10.65 -10.13
CA CYS A 153 8.09 -9.50 -9.29
C CYS A 153 7.38 -8.40 -10.09
N GLU A 154 6.67 -8.77 -11.17
CA GLU A 154 5.95 -7.84 -12.03
C GLU A 154 4.61 -7.39 -11.40
N PHE A 155 4.28 -6.13 -11.64
CA PHE A 155 2.94 -5.58 -11.41
C PHE A 155 2.52 -4.72 -12.61
N GLY A 156 1.23 -4.46 -12.72
CA GLY A 156 0.64 -3.75 -13.86
C GLY A 156 0.02 -2.43 -13.43
N LEU A 157 -0.01 -1.47 -14.35
CA LEU A 157 -0.76 -0.21 -14.30
C LEU A 157 -0.31 0.77 -13.21
N LEU A 158 -0.39 0.39 -11.94
CA LEU A 158 -0.14 1.25 -10.81
C LEU A 158 0.29 0.46 -9.56
N ALA A 159 1.11 1.09 -8.74
CA ALA A 159 1.35 0.66 -7.36
C ALA A 159 1.73 1.85 -6.46
N ASN A 160 1.12 1.89 -5.28
CA ASN A 160 1.56 2.76 -4.18
C ASN A 160 2.33 1.89 -3.18
N LEU A 161 3.61 2.17 -3.01
CA LEU A 161 4.55 1.32 -2.28
C LEU A 161 5.21 2.09 -1.14
N TYR A 162 5.30 1.45 0.01
CA TYR A 162 6.24 1.78 1.07
C TYR A 162 7.47 0.87 0.92
N ALA A 163 8.66 1.47 0.91
CA ALA A 163 9.92 0.75 0.76
C ALA A 163 10.86 1.05 1.94
N SER A 164 11.55 0.04 2.45
CA SER A 164 12.60 0.18 3.48
C SER A 164 13.68 -0.90 3.36
N GLU A 165 14.68 -0.87 4.24
CA GLU A 165 15.71 -1.92 4.34
C GLU A 165 15.20 -3.17 5.09
N GLY A 166 13.96 -3.19 5.58
CA GLY A 166 13.37 -4.33 6.29
C GLY A 166 13.98 -4.60 7.68
N LEU A 167 14.60 -3.60 8.29
CA LEU A 167 15.35 -3.74 9.54
C LEU A 167 14.44 -3.61 10.77
N PRO A 168 14.82 -4.23 11.91
CA PRO A 168 14.28 -3.84 13.21
C PRO A 168 14.59 -2.37 13.54
N GLY A 169 13.82 -1.78 14.45
CA GLY A 169 14.04 -0.40 14.90
C GLY A 169 12.80 0.15 15.62
N LYS A 170 12.81 1.45 15.91
CA LYS A 170 11.64 2.13 16.48
C LYS A 170 10.58 2.42 15.41
N VAL A 171 9.31 2.25 15.76
CA VAL A 171 8.14 2.54 14.93
C VAL A 171 7.04 3.20 15.78
N VAL A 172 6.10 3.88 15.12
CA VAL A 172 4.88 4.36 15.77
C VAL A 172 3.85 3.23 15.77
N GLU A 173 3.50 2.73 16.94
CA GLU A 173 2.38 1.82 17.13
C GLU A 173 1.09 2.63 17.35
N VAL A 174 0.06 2.31 16.57
CA VAL A 174 -1.26 2.92 16.67
C VAL A 174 -2.29 1.86 17.04
N ARG A 175 -2.96 2.04 18.18
CA ARG A 175 -4.07 1.21 18.64
C ARG A 175 -5.31 2.08 18.74
N VAL A 176 -6.33 1.77 17.94
CA VAL A 176 -7.62 2.44 18.00
C VAL A 176 -8.75 1.44 18.12
N LYS A 177 -9.80 1.79 18.85
CA LYS A 177 -11.04 1.00 18.95
C LYS A 177 -12.26 1.90 18.86
N LYS A 178 -13.37 1.30 18.44
CA LYS A 178 -14.70 1.91 18.40
C LYS A 178 -14.70 3.27 17.69
N ARG A 179 -14.79 3.21 16.35
CA ARG A 179 -14.97 4.40 15.53
C ARG A 179 -16.25 5.13 15.93
N THR A 180 -16.12 6.41 16.28
CA THR A 180 -17.21 7.31 16.68
C THR A 180 -17.51 8.37 15.63
N GLY A 181 -16.57 8.65 14.73
CA GLY A 181 -16.73 9.58 13.61
C GLY A 181 -16.95 8.90 12.26
N GLU A 182 -17.17 9.70 11.22
CA GLU A 182 -17.49 9.20 9.88
C GLU A 182 -16.26 8.71 9.09
N GLN A 183 -15.06 9.17 9.47
CA GLN A 183 -13.84 8.93 8.70
C GLN A 183 -13.24 7.54 8.96
N ASN A 184 -12.74 6.90 7.90
CA ASN A 184 -11.98 5.66 8.06
C ASN A 184 -10.59 5.92 8.70
N PHE A 185 -9.97 4.86 9.23
CA PHE A 185 -8.71 4.93 9.97
C PHE A 185 -7.59 5.66 9.21
N ILE A 186 -7.40 5.33 7.93
CA ILE A 186 -6.35 5.91 7.09
C ILE A 186 -6.63 7.39 6.79
N SER A 187 -7.90 7.75 6.59
CA SER A 187 -8.31 9.15 6.39
C SER A 187 -8.04 9.99 7.64
N CYS A 188 -8.30 9.45 8.83
CA CYS A 188 -7.98 10.13 10.08
C CYS A 188 -6.47 10.40 10.22
N ILE A 189 -5.63 9.40 9.93
CA ILE A 189 -4.16 9.57 9.94
C ILE A 189 -3.75 10.66 8.96
N ARG A 190 -4.18 10.56 7.68
CA ARG A 190 -3.81 11.54 6.66
C ARG A 190 -4.21 12.95 7.07
N LYS A 191 -5.45 13.14 7.53
CA LYS A 191 -5.97 14.47 7.93
C LYS A 191 -5.30 15.01 9.19
N ALA A 192 -4.95 14.16 10.15
CA ALA A 192 -4.21 14.59 11.34
C ALA A 192 -2.83 15.15 10.96
N LEU A 193 -2.10 14.45 10.08
CA LEU A 193 -0.81 14.91 9.58
C LEU A 193 -0.95 16.19 8.75
N ASP A 194 -1.88 16.21 7.79
CA ASP A 194 -2.18 17.36 6.93
C ASP A 194 -2.53 18.63 7.75
N LYS A 195 -3.45 18.51 8.72
CA LYS A 195 -3.86 19.60 9.61
C LYS A 195 -2.72 20.14 10.47
N HIS A 196 -1.80 19.28 10.92
CA HIS A 196 -0.71 19.70 11.81
C HIS A 196 0.49 20.29 11.05
N TYR A 197 0.93 19.61 9.99
CA TYR A 197 2.16 19.96 9.28
C TYR A 197 1.94 20.97 8.14
N GLY A 198 0.69 21.17 7.70
CA GLY A 198 0.35 22.19 6.71
C GLY A 198 1.11 21.99 5.40
N ASP A 199 1.86 23.00 4.97
CA ASP A 199 2.65 23.00 3.74
C ASP A 199 3.84 22.01 3.73
N LYS A 200 4.18 21.44 4.89
CA LYS A 200 5.23 20.43 5.03
C LYS A 200 4.69 19.04 4.72
N THR A 201 4.79 18.63 3.46
CA THR A 201 4.32 17.32 3.04
C THR A 201 5.04 16.17 3.76
N MET A 202 4.22 15.30 4.36
CA MET A 202 4.60 14.07 5.05
C MET A 202 4.20 12.83 4.24
N GLY A 203 5.06 11.80 4.27
CA GLY A 203 4.75 10.44 3.83
C GLY A 203 4.79 9.45 4.99
N MET A 204 3.87 8.48 4.98
CA MET A 204 3.80 7.41 5.99
C MET A 204 3.37 6.09 5.32
N GLY A 205 3.96 4.99 5.74
CA GLY A 205 3.56 3.66 5.31
C GLY A 205 3.87 2.62 6.38
N GLY A 206 3.49 1.37 6.11
CA GLY A 206 3.71 0.25 7.04
C GLY A 206 2.61 -0.78 6.90
N THR A 207 2.20 -1.36 8.03
CA THR A 207 1.11 -2.35 8.09
C THR A 207 0.27 -2.15 9.33
N PHE A 208 -1.02 -2.49 9.25
CA PHE A 208 -1.90 -2.57 10.41
C PHE A 208 -2.83 -3.78 10.31
N ILE A 209 -3.48 -4.14 11.42
CA ILE A 209 -4.41 -5.26 11.48
C ILE A 209 -5.77 -4.73 11.90
N ILE A 210 -6.80 -5.03 11.11
CA ILE A 210 -8.19 -4.93 11.59
C ILE A 210 -8.45 -6.17 12.42
N GLN A 211 -8.34 -6.04 13.75
CA GLN A 211 -8.45 -7.18 14.67
C GLN A 211 -9.89 -7.64 14.89
N LYS A 212 -10.87 -6.73 14.78
CA LYS A 212 -12.31 -6.98 14.96
C LYS A 212 -13.13 -6.06 14.07
N GLY A 213 -14.32 -6.53 13.68
CA GLY A 213 -15.26 -5.80 12.83
C GLY A 213 -15.14 -6.17 11.35
N ASN A 214 -15.83 -5.41 10.51
CA ASN A 214 -15.89 -5.61 9.07
C ASN A 214 -15.34 -4.39 8.32
N ALA A 215 -14.84 -4.61 7.11
CA ALA A 215 -14.39 -3.57 6.20
C ALA A 215 -15.09 -3.71 4.85
N LYS A 216 -15.56 -2.58 4.29
CA LYS A 216 -16.00 -2.52 2.89
C LYS A 216 -14.77 -2.39 2.01
N LEU A 217 -14.48 -3.42 1.22
CA LEU A 217 -13.37 -3.49 0.28
C LEU A 217 -13.90 -3.71 -1.13
N HIS A 218 -13.08 -3.48 -2.15
CA HIS A 218 -13.43 -3.85 -3.52
C HIS A 218 -12.36 -4.74 -4.13
N ILE A 219 -12.75 -5.46 -5.18
CA ILE A 219 -11.86 -6.18 -6.08
C ILE A 219 -12.29 -5.81 -7.50
N MET A 220 -11.34 -5.44 -8.34
CA MET A 220 -11.60 -5.23 -9.75
C MET A 220 -12.02 -6.54 -10.44
N PRO A 221 -13.01 -6.51 -11.36
CA PRO A 221 -13.34 -7.66 -12.19
C PRO A 221 -12.14 -8.21 -12.96
N SER A 222 -12.14 -9.53 -13.19
CA SER A 222 -11.07 -10.25 -13.91
C SER A 222 -10.84 -9.71 -15.32
N GLU A 223 -11.89 -9.22 -15.97
CA GLU A 223 -11.81 -8.54 -17.27
C GLU A 223 -11.87 -7.02 -17.10
N PHE A 224 -10.98 -6.32 -17.78
CA PHE A 224 -11.04 -4.86 -17.86
C PHE A 224 -12.27 -4.41 -18.65
N SER A 225 -12.80 -3.23 -18.31
CA SER A 225 -13.94 -2.67 -19.04
C SER A 225 -13.61 -2.50 -20.53
N ALA A 226 -14.51 -2.99 -21.39
CA ALA A 226 -14.45 -2.78 -22.83
C ALA A 226 -14.90 -1.36 -23.24
N CYS A 227 -15.66 -0.68 -22.37
CA CYS A 227 -16.13 0.68 -22.59
C CYS A 227 -15.47 1.69 -21.64
N PRO A 228 -15.30 2.96 -22.05
CA PRO A 228 -14.68 3.99 -21.22
C PRO A 228 -15.41 4.22 -19.88
N LEU A 229 -14.65 4.12 -18.78
CA LEU A 229 -15.08 4.44 -17.42
C LEU A 229 -14.68 5.90 -17.08
N GLU A 230 -15.54 6.84 -17.42
CA GLU A 230 -15.23 8.28 -17.38
C GLU A 230 -15.64 8.99 -16.09
N THR A 231 -16.45 8.35 -15.25
CA THR A 231 -17.01 8.92 -14.02
C THR A 231 -16.83 7.97 -12.85
N ASP A 232 -16.75 8.52 -11.64
CA ASP A 232 -16.66 7.73 -10.40
C ASP A 232 -17.85 6.76 -10.26
N GLU A 233 -19.03 7.13 -10.73
CA GLU A 233 -20.21 6.26 -10.76
C GLU A 233 -19.98 5.03 -11.66
N LYS A 234 -19.55 5.23 -12.91
CA LYS A 234 -19.21 4.12 -13.82
C LYS A 234 -18.12 3.22 -13.25
N VAL A 235 -17.12 3.81 -12.59
CA VAL A 235 -16.04 3.04 -11.93
C VAL A 235 -16.60 2.21 -10.78
N ASN A 236 -17.43 2.81 -9.91
CA ASN A 236 -18.04 2.11 -8.80
C ASN A 236 -18.98 0.99 -9.25
N ASP A 237 -19.71 1.17 -10.35
CA ASP A 237 -20.57 0.13 -10.92
C ASP A 237 -19.77 -1.04 -11.53
N TRP A 238 -18.57 -0.74 -12.06
CA TRP A 238 -17.65 -1.76 -12.56
C TRP A 238 -16.96 -2.52 -11.42
N LEU A 239 -16.58 -1.85 -10.33
CA LEU A 239 -15.93 -2.48 -9.18
C LEU A 239 -16.88 -3.42 -8.43
N LYS A 240 -16.36 -4.56 -7.97
CA LYS A 240 -17.13 -5.45 -7.07
C LYS A 240 -16.78 -5.15 -5.62
N PHE A 241 -17.76 -4.67 -4.86
CA PHE A 241 -17.62 -4.42 -3.43
C PHE A 241 -17.97 -5.65 -2.58
N PHE A 242 -17.23 -5.80 -1.49
CA PHE A 242 -17.34 -6.87 -0.50
C PHE A 242 -17.36 -6.28 0.91
N GLU A 243 -18.08 -6.95 1.80
CA GLU A 243 -17.91 -6.76 3.24
C GLU A 243 -17.04 -7.91 3.78
N MET A 244 -15.80 -7.60 4.17
CA MET A 244 -14.84 -8.59 4.66
C MET A 244 -14.68 -8.49 6.17
N ALA A 245 -14.68 -9.64 6.85
CA ALA A 245 -14.54 -9.70 8.30
C ALA A 245 -13.07 -9.80 8.74
N ALA A 246 -12.78 -9.27 9.93
CA ALA A 246 -11.50 -9.46 10.60
C ALA A 246 -11.16 -10.95 10.86
N PRO A 247 -9.86 -11.30 10.95
CA PRO A 247 -8.69 -10.43 10.88
C PRO A 247 -8.28 -10.06 9.44
N LEU A 248 -7.94 -8.79 9.21
CA LEU A 248 -7.42 -8.30 7.93
C LEU A 248 -6.06 -7.63 8.14
N ILE A 249 -5.05 -8.01 7.36
CA ILE A 249 -3.73 -7.37 7.34
C ILE A 249 -3.72 -6.38 6.19
N CYS A 250 -3.46 -5.12 6.51
CA CYS A 250 -3.61 -4.00 5.58
C CYS A 250 -2.29 -3.23 5.45
N GLN A 251 -1.97 -2.79 4.24
CA GLN A 251 -0.68 -2.17 3.90
C GLN A 251 -0.88 -0.76 3.33
N PRO A 252 -1.08 0.25 4.21
CA PRO A 252 -1.35 1.60 3.75
C PRO A 252 -0.08 2.30 3.27
N VAL A 253 -0.26 3.16 2.27
CA VAL A 253 0.72 4.16 1.83
C VAL A 253 -0.01 5.50 1.83
N ILE A 254 0.50 6.46 2.60
CA ILE A 254 -0.16 7.72 2.91
C ILE A 254 0.77 8.85 2.53
N VAL A 255 0.23 9.81 1.78
CA VAL A 255 0.83 11.12 1.61
C VAL A 255 -0.17 12.14 2.13
N SER A 256 0.27 13.01 3.03
CA SER A 256 -0.59 14.03 3.68
C SER A 256 -1.21 14.99 2.67
N GLN A 257 -0.40 15.51 1.74
CA GLN A 257 -0.77 16.40 0.63
C GLN A 257 -0.03 15.98 -0.63
N ASP A 258 -0.67 15.97 -1.80
CA ASP A 258 0.02 15.66 -3.06
C ASP A 258 0.95 16.83 -3.43
N PRO A 259 2.27 16.64 -3.47
CA PRO A 259 3.17 17.75 -3.72
C PRO A 259 3.21 18.18 -5.20
N THR A 260 2.81 17.35 -6.19
CA THR A 260 2.86 17.67 -7.66
C THR A 260 2.15 16.64 -8.59
N CYS A 261 2.09 16.88 -9.91
CA CYS A 261 1.25 16.25 -10.97
C CYS A 261 1.20 14.70 -11.10
N LYS A 262 0.10 14.16 -11.68
CA LYS A 262 -0.46 12.79 -11.52
C LYS A 262 0.10 11.64 -12.40
N THR A 263 1.17 11.79 -13.18
CA THR A 263 1.48 10.84 -14.31
C THR A 263 2.89 10.24 -14.38
N CYS A 264 3.78 10.45 -13.42
CA CYS A 264 5.15 9.90 -13.43
C CYS A 264 5.38 8.94 -12.24
N LEU A 265 6.38 8.05 -12.38
CA LEU A 265 6.93 7.33 -11.22
C LEU A 265 7.48 8.36 -10.23
N LYS A 266 6.81 8.54 -9.10
CA LYS A 266 7.23 9.41 -8.01
C LYS A 266 7.93 8.58 -6.96
N VAL A 267 9.15 8.97 -6.63
CA VAL A 267 9.89 8.40 -5.51
C VAL A 267 10.04 9.49 -4.48
N THR A 268 9.42 9.29 -3.34
CA THR A 268 9.41 10.28 -2.29
C THR A 268 10.19 9.78 -1.10
N PHE A 269 11.26 10.51 -0.78
CA PHE A 269 12.25 10.17 0.23
C PHE A 269 11.89 10.78 1.58
#